data_AF-A8WJY3-F1
#
_entry.id   AF-A8WJY3-F1
#
_cell.length_a   1.000
_cell.length_b   1.000
_cell.length_c   1.000
_cell.angle_alpha   90.00
_cell.angle_beta   90.00
_cell.angle_gamma   90.00
#
_symmetry.space_group_name_H-M   'P 1'
#
loop_
_entity.id
_entity.type
_entity.pdbx_description
1 polymer ?
#
loop_
_entity_poly.entity_id
_entity_poly.type
_entity_poly.pdbx_seq_one_letter_code
_entity_poly.pdbx_strand_id
1 'polypeptide(L)'
;MDLADMRFEYTKGETCMTDFTVHLPDGNVLRSNFCQYWDKFKFNKKFSYFLIDSKDFENMERMWSRYQDPVKIDIATECFLGNLVRFTLVPDPSHEVTRREYQQRNGHIRVFAPDMKVVSDNFSACMFVFESLVMGENWNQETEDRNTLRQETIGLMTTLGIFLQDKYIDCSNQCIMIQTARISADRLDEDPRAVPNYFLHGRQADNEIYMEHLDKVLQDFDLQKHPIFVRGSKPGRMPIWVFRVLVKLAWIQQFFKGDHYDPYLMSVMIECLYFHVPEDYMDIMKRFLASIFEESKTFELTDAENKMIDEANEKIVQKEKEEEMREKARKRAHNQNKTRKRK
;
A
#
# COMPACT_ATOMS: atom_id res chain seq x y z
N MET A 1 15.69 28.50 7.45
CA MET A 1 16.10 28.18 6.07
C MET A 1 14.88 27.61 5.40
N ASP A 2 14.37 28.26 4.36
CA ASP A 2 13.14 27.84 3.70
C ASP A 2 13.44 26.65 2.79
N LEU A 3 12.61 25.60 2.82
CA LEU A 3 12.85 24.36 2.05
C LEU A 3 12.80 24.61 0.53
N ALA A 4 12.14 25.70 0.12
CA ALA A 4 12.00 26.12 -1.27
C ALA A 4 13.34 26.50 -1.95
N ASP A 5 14.38 26.80 -1.17
CA ASP A 5 15.66 27.26 -1.69
C ASP A 5 16.74 26.15 -1.74
N MET A 6 16.40 24.92 -1.35
CA MET A 6 17.34 23.80 -1.31
C MET A 6 17.32 23.02 -2.63
N ARG A 7 18.49 22.77 -3.22
CA ARG A 7 18.63 21.98 -4.45
C ARG A 7 19.17 20.59 -4.12
N PHE A 8 18.39 19.56 -4.42
CA PHE A 8 18.77 18.18 -4.16
C PHE A 8 19.44 17.56 -5.40
N GLU A 9 20.55 16.86 -5.18
CA GLU A 9 21.22 16.00 -6.15
C GLU A 9 21.34 14.58 -5.56
N TYR A 10 21.14 13.56 -6.38
CA TYR A 10 21.06 12.17 -5.91
C TYR A 10 22.07 11.32 -6.66
N THR A 11 22.77 10.45 -5.95
CA THR A 11 23.60 9.41 -6.57
C THR A 11 22.80 8.13 -6.59
N LYS A 12 22.56 7.60 -7.79
CA LYS A 12 21.71 6.42 -7.98
C LYS A 12 22.47 5.16 -7.54
N GLY A 13 22.26 4.73 -6.29
CA GLY A 13 22.57 3.36 -5.86
C GLY A 13 21.57 2.37 -6.47
N GLU A 14 21.99 1.12 -6.69
CA GLU A 14 21.22 0.15 -7.48
C GLU A 14 19.89 -0.32 -6.85
N THR A 15 19.59 -0.03 -5.57
CA THR A 15 18.38 -0.60 -4.92
C THR A 15 17.71 0.25 -3.83
N CYS A 16 18.16 1.48 -3.57
CA CYS A 16 17.50 2.46 -2.68
C CYS A 16 18.18 3.83 -2.85
N MET A 17 17.49 4.93 -2.50
CA MET A 17 18.15 6.22 -2.27
C MET A 17 19.16 6.08 -1.12
N THR A 18 20.42 5.77 -1.44
CA THR A 18 21.49 5.62 -0.45
C THR A 18 22.20 6.95 -0.18
N ASP A 19 22.34 7.80 -1.20
CA ASP A 19 23.08 9.06 -1.13
C ASP A 19 22.31 10.22 -1.76
N PHE A 20 21.79 11.14 -0.93
CA PHE A 20 21.32 12.45 -1.38
C PHE A 20 22.30 13.55 -0.93
N THR A 21 22.49 14.52 -1.81
CA THR A 21 23.29 15.71 -1.61
C THR A 21 22.37 16.93 -1.65
N VAL A 22 22.41 17.78 -0.63
CA VAL A 22 21.60 19.02 -0.60
C VAL A 22 22.53 20.21 -0.74
N HIS A 23 22.34 20.98 -1.81
CA HIS A 23 23.00 22.26 -2.01
C HIS A 23 22.17 23.35 -1.34
N LEU A 24 22.81 24.04 -0.40
CA LEU A 24 22.22 25.15 0.34
C LEU A 24 22.47 26.49 -0.38
N PRO A 25 21.62 27.51 -0.19
CA PRO A 25 21.78 28.83 -0.81
C PRO A 25 23.08 29.56 -0.42
N ASP A 26 23.67 29.18 0.71
CA ASP A 26 24.94 29.71 1.21
C ASP A 26 26.17 29.02 0.61
N GLY A 27 25.97 28.06 -0.31
CA GLY A 27 27.02 27.30 -0.99
C GLY A 27 27.48 26.04 -0.24
N ASN A 28 26.91 25.75 0.94
CA ASN A 28 27.22 24.52 1.66
C ASN A 28 26.54 23.30 1.02
N VAL A 29 27.17 22.14 1.18
CA VAL A 29 26.73 20.87 0.60
C VAL A 29 26.55 19.85 1.73
N LEU A 30 25.32 19.34 1.89
CA LEU A 30 24.95 18.31 2.87
C LEU A 30 24.93 16.94 2.18
N ARG A 31 25.29 15.85 2.88
CA ARG A 31 25.30 14.48 2.34
C ARG A 31 24.59 13.50 3.29
N SER A 32 23.96 12.44 2.76
CA SER A 32 23.56 11.28 3.59
C SER A 32 24.70 10.30 3.78
N ASN A 33 24.65 9.53 4.87
CA ASN A 33 25.85 8.91 5.42
C ASN A 33 25.58 7.49 5.96
N PHE A 34 25.11 6.54 5.13
CA PHE A 34 24.75 5.22 5.68
C PHE A 34 25.07 3.98 4.84
N CYS A 35 25.92 4.06 3.81
CA CYS A 35 26.29 2.87 3.03
C CYS A 35 26.86 1.70 3.89
N GLN A 36 27.47 1.96 5.04
CA GLN A 36 28.07 0.91 5.90
C GLN A 36 27.22 0.47 7.10
N TYR A 37 26.13 1.17 7.44
CA TYR A 37 25.36 0.91 8.66
C TYR A 37 23.84 0.78 8.44
N TRP A 38 23.38 0.80 7.18
CA TRP A 38 21.96 0.68 6.81
C TRP A 38 21.22 -0.46 7.52
N ASP A 39 21.82 -1.66 7.58
CA ASP A 39 21.19 -2.82 8.21
C ASP A 39 21.00 -2.69 9.72
N LYS A 40 21.86 -1.93 10.42
CA LYS A 40 21.70 -1.65 11.86
C LYS A 40 20.57 -0.66 12.13
N PHE A 41 20.23 0.20 11.19
CA PHE A 41 19.36 1.36 11.44
C PHE A 41 17.98 1.28 10.78
N LYS A 42 17.80 0.49 9.71
CA LYS A 42 16.52 0.38 8.96
C LYS A 42 15.32 -0.11 9.78
N PHE A 43 15.56 -0.78 10.92
CA PHE A 43 14.49 -1.31 11.79
C PHE A 43 14.23 -0.46 13.05
N ASN A 44 14.94 0.66 13.23
CA ASN A 44 14.78 1.50 14.41
C ASN A 44 13.60 2.46 14.24
N LYS A 45 12.47 2.19 14.91
CA LYS A 45 11.25 3.03 14.83
C LYS A 45 11.41 4.46 15.36
N LYS A 46 12.56 4.80 15.98
CA LYS A 46 12.90 6.17 16.42
C LYS A 46 13.87 6.88 15.47
N PHE A 47 14.18 6.28 14.32
CA PHE A 47 15.22 6.78 13.46
C PHE A 47 14.85 8.15 12.87
N SER A 48 15.67 9.14 13.19
CA SER A 48 15.70 10.45 12.55
C SER A 48 16.93 10.50 11.65
N TYR A 49 16.81 11.13 10.50
CA TYR A 49 17.94 11.34 9.59
C TYR A 49 18.80 12.49 10.13
N PHE A 50 20.10 12.46 9.85
CA PHE A 50 21.05 13.50 10.25
C PHE A 50 21.50 14.25 9.00
N LEU A 51 21.42 15.58 9.03
CA LEU A 51 22.07 16.39 8.00
C LEU A 51 23.53 16.47 8.40
N ILE A 52 24.41 15.99 7.52
CA ILE A 52 25.85 15.98 7.73
C ILE A 52 26.43 16.85 6.64
N ASP A 53 27.04 17.97 7.02
CA ASP A 53 27.77 18.81 6.08
C ASP A 53 29.23 18.31 5.92
N SER A 54 29.98 18.96 5.04
CA SER A 54 31.38 18.57 4.80
C SER A 54 32.27 18.74 6.03
N LYS A 55 31.95 19.69 6.92
CA LYS A 55 32.69 19.94 8.17
C LYS A 55 32.38 18.87 9.21
N ASP A 56 31.14 18.40 9.29
CA ASP A 56 30.74 17.28 10.12
C ASP A 56 31.45 15.99 9.69
N PHE A 57 31.58 15.78 8.38
CA PHE A 57 32.32 14.65 7.83
C PHE A 57 33.83 14.70 8.19
N GLU A 58 34.47 15.85 8.00
CA GLU A 58 35.88 16.05 8.43
C GLU A 58 36.07 15.80 9.94
N ASN A 59 35.10 16.21 10.76
CA ASN A 59 35.12 15.96 12.19
C ASN A 59 34.99 14.47 12.53
N MET A 60 34.15 13.73 11.79
CA MET A 60 34.02 12.28 11.93
C MET A 60 35.28 11.56 11.49
N GLU A 61 35.90 11.91 10.36
CA GLU A 61 37.18 11.31 9.92
C GLU A 61 38.30 11.57 10.94
N ARG A 62 38.37 12.80 11.47
CA ARG A 62 39.31 13.16 12.54
C ARG A 62 39.04 12.39 13.84
N MET A 63 37.79 12.06 14.12
CA MET A 63 37.40 11.26 15.28
C MET A 63 37.74 9.78 15.06
N TRP A 64 37.38 9.20 13.92
CA TRP A 64 37.66 7.80 13.57
C TRP A 64 39.15 7.51 13.55
N SER A 65 39.96 8.41 13.02
CA SER A 65 41.43 8.27 13.01
C SER A 65 42.07 8.22 14.41
N ARG A 66 41.35 8.61 15.47
CA ARG A 66 41.83 8.54 16.87
C ARG A 66 41.56 7.19 17.54
N TYR A 67 40.70 6.36 16.96
CA TYR A 67 40.30 5.08 17.53
C TYR A 67 40.74 3.95 16.59
N GLN A 68 41.48 2.97 17.11
CA GLN A 68 41.81 1.74 16.37
C GLN A 68 40.83 0.60 16.67
N ASP A 69 40.01 0.76 17.71
CA ASP A 69 39.03 -0.22 18.17
C ASP A 69 37.65 0.07 17.53
N PRO A 70 37.10 -0.87 16.74
CA PRO A 70 35.79 -0.73 16.10
C PRO A 70 34.66 -0.40 17.08
N VAL A 71 34.70 -0.92 18.31
CA VAL A 71 33.65 -0.67 19.31
C VAL A 71 33.70 0.79 19.78
N LYS A 72 34.90 1.36 19.92
CA LYS A 72 35.08 2.77 20.29
C LYS A 72 34.73 3.71 19.15
N ILE A 73 35.00 3.31 17.91
CA ILE A 73 34.54 4.02 16.71
C ILE A 73 33.01 4.09 16.71
N ASP A 74 32.32 2.97 16.95
CA ASP A 74 30.85 2.91 17.00
C ASP A 74 30.29 3.85 18.09
N ILE A 75 30.79 3.76 19.33
CA ILE A 75 30.33 4.61 20.45
C ILE A 75 30.58 6.10 20.17
N ALA A 76 31.76 6.44 19.65
CA ALA A 76 32.11 7.83 19.36
C ALA A 76 31.24 8.40 18.23
N THR A 77 30.94 7.58 17.21
CA THR A 77 30.05 7.93 16.10
C THR A 77 28.63 8.18 16.59
N GLU A 78 28.12 7.31 17.47
CA GLU A 78 26.79 7.49 18.06
C GLU A 78 26.69 8.78 18.90
N CYS A 79 27.72 9.07 19.71
CA CYS A 79 27.81 10.31 20.48
C CYS A 79 27.87 11.56 19.57
N PHE A 80 28.62 11.50 18.47
CA PHE A 80 28.73 12.62 17.52
C PHE A 80 27.40 12.87 16.81
N LEU A 81 26.79 11.83 16.23
CA LEU A 81 25.48 11.91 15.58
C LEU A 81 24.39 12.38 16.55
N GLY A 82 24.47 11.98 17.82
CA GLY A 82 23.55 12.42 18.87
C GLY A 82 23.46 13.94 19.05
N ASN A 83 24.50 14.68 18.67
CA ASN A 83 24.60 16.14 18.77
C ASN A 83 24.22 16.89 17.48
N LEU A 84 23.99 16.19 16.36
CA LEU A 84 23.62 16.82 15.09
C LEU A 84 22.13 17.14 15.02
N VAL A 85 21.78 18.08 14.14
CA VAL A 85 20.37 18.42 13.85
C VAL A 85 19.69 17.22 13.21
N ARG A 86 18.66 16.72 13.92
CA ARG A 86 17.82 15.62 13.47
C ARG A 86 16.70 16.16 12.59
N PHE A 87 16.45 15.51 11.46
CA PHE A 87 15.26 15.74 10.67
C PHE A 87 14.52 14.42 10.44
N THR A 88 13.22 14.50 10.18
CA THR A 88 12.39 13.34 9.87
C THR A 88 12.09 13.39 8.38
N LEU A 89 12.47 12.35 7.61
CA LEU A 89 11.87 12.19 6.29
C LEU A 89 10.41 11.87 6.51
N VAL A 90 9.55 12.79 6.10
CA VAL A 90 8.12 12.56 6.05
C VAL A 90 7.83 11.97 4.67
N PRO A 91 7.06 10.87 4.55
CA PRO A 91 6.54 10.44 3.26
C PRO A 91 5.89 11.62 2.54
N ASP A 92 6.00 11.65 1.21
CA ASP A 92 5.35 12.68 0.41
C ASP A 92 3.89 12.84 0.87
N PRO A 93 3.45 14.05 1.31
CA PRO A 93 2.10 14.26 1.79
C PRO A 93 1.03 13.82 0.77
N SER A 94 1.32 13.96 -0.53
CA SER A 94 0.43 13.49 -1.59
C SER A 94 0.35 11.96 -1.64
N HIS A 95 1.48 11.28 -1.45
CA HIS A 95 1.53 9.81 -1.34
C HIS A 95 0.73 9.32 -0.12
N GLU A 96 0.89 9.95 1.05
CA GLU A 96 0.17 9.54 2.25
C GLU A 96 -1.34 9.78 2.15
N VAL A 97 -1.76 10.89 1.55
CA VAL A 97 -3.18 11.17 1.29
C VAL A 97 -3.78 10.14 0.35
N THR A 98 -3.09 9.80 -0.74
CA THR A 98 -3.59 8.85 -1.73
C THR A 98 -3.47 7.41 -1.27
N ARG A 99 -2.49 7.06 -0.42
CA ARG A 99 -2.44 5.79 0.32
C ARG A 99 -3.67 5.62 1.21
N ARG A 100 -4.04 6.66 1.97
CA ARG A 100 -5.27 6.64 2.78
C ARG A 100 -6.52 6.53 1.92
N GLU A 101 -6.59 7.24 0.80
CA GLU A 101 -7.70 7.11 -0.13
C GLU A 101 -7.79 5.70 -0.71
N TYR A 102 -6.66 5.11 -1.07
CA TYR A 102 -6.55 3.73 -1.54
C TYR A 102 -7.08 2.75 -0.49
N GLN A 103 -6.54 2.81 0.72
CA GLN A 103 -6.96 1.96 1.84
C GLN A 103 -8.46 2.14 2.14
N GLN A 104 -8.91 3.39 2.29
CA GLN A 104 -10.27 3.69 2.75
C GLN A 104 -11.31 3.47 1.66
N ARG A 105 -11.04 3.90 0.42
CA ARG A 105 -12.05 3.99 -0.65
C ARG A 105 -11.75 3.14 -1.87
N ASN A 106 -10.65 2.39 -1.87
CA ASN A 106 -10.15 1.66 -3.04
C ASN A 106 -9.94 2.59 -4.24
N GLY A 107 -9.31 3.75 -3.98
CA GLY A 107 -8.87 4.68 -5.03
C GLY A 107 -7.62 4.16 -5.75
N HIS A 108 -6.72 5.07 -6.15
CA HIS A 108 -5.39 4.71 -6.64
C HIS A 108 -4.36 5.60 -5.94
N ILE A 109 -3.21 5.03 -5.57
CA ILE A 109 -2.11 5.80 -5.01
C ILE A 109 -1.49 6.63 -6.14
N ARG A 110 -1.40 7.94 -5.91
CA ARG A 110 -0.97 8.93 -6.90
C ARG A 110 -0.14 9.99 -6.21
N VAL A 111 0.89 10.45 -6.89
CA VAL A 111 1.70 11.60 -6.48
C VAL A 111 1.85 12.56 -7.64
N PHE A 112 2.25 13.79 -7.34
CA PHE A 112 2.54 14.78 -8.37
C PHE A 112 4.03 14.85 -8.61
N ALA A 113 4.45 14.65 -9.86
CA ALA A 113 5.80 14.96 -10.28
C ALA A 113 6.06 16.49 -10.26
N PRO A 114 7.32 16.96 -10.31
CA PRO A 114 7.63 18.39 -10.31
C PRO A 114 6.98 19.19 -11.45
N ASP A 115 6.66 18.54 -12.57
CA ASP A 115 5.92 19.12 -13.69
C ASP A 115 4.39 19.05 -13.52
N MET A 116 3.92 18.73 -12.30
CA MET A 116 2.52 18.59 -11.89
C MET A 116 1.77 17.44 -12.58
N LYS A 117 2.47 16.53 -13.26
CA LYS A 117 1.84 15.32 -13.78
C LYS A 117 1.52 14.33 -12.68
N VAL A 118 0.43 13.61 -12.85
CA VAL A 118 0.04 12.53 -11.96
C VAL A 118 0.88 11.30 -12.31
N VAL A 119 1.65 10.85 -11.33
CA VAL A 119 2.50 9.67 -11.45
C VAL A 119 2.22 8.70 -10.32
N SER A 120 2.61 7.43 -10.50
CA SER A 120 2.57 6.43 -9.44
C SER A 120 3.91 5.72 -9.33
N ASP A 121 4.22 5.18 -8.16
CA ASP A 121 5.33 4.24 -7.99
C ASP A 121 5.05 2.92 -8.76
N ASN A 122 6.06 2.06 -8.79
CA ASN A 122 6.02 0.77 -9.48
C ASN A 122 5.01 -0.23 -8.88
N PHE A 123 4.85 -0.28 -7.56
CA PHE A 123 3.88 -1.17 -6.90
C PHE A 123 2.45 -0.78 -7.28
N SER A 124 2.14 0.50 -7.14
CA SER A 124 0.85 1.10 -7.49
C SER A 124 0.54 0.93 -8.98
N ALA A 125 1.54 1.07 -9.85
CA ALA A 125 1.40 0.84 -11.28
C ALA A 125 1.09 -0.64 -11.61
N CYS A 126 1.85 -1.57 -11.02
CA CYS A 126 1.61 -3.01 -11.19
C CYS A 126 0.21 -3.41 -10.71
N MET A 127 -0.20 -2.90 -9.54
CA MET A 127 -1.53 -3.15 -9.01
C MET A 127 -2.61 -2.57 -9.93
N PHE A 128 -2.43 -1.38 -10.49
CA PHE A 128 -3.39 -0.79 -11.42
C PHE A 128 -3.55 -1.61 -12.71
N VAL A 129 -2.44 -2.10 -13.27
CA VAL A 129 -2.47 -3.03 -14.41
C VAL A 129 -3.21 -4.31 -14.04
N PHE A 130 -2.90 -4.90 -12.89
CA PHE A 130 -3.56 -6.11 -12.41
C PHE A 130 -5.07 -5.92 -12.22
N GLU A 131 -5.50 -4.86 -11.54
CA GLU A 131 -6.93 -4.57 -11.34
C GLU A 131 -7.67 -4.31 -12.65
N SER A 132 -6.97 -3.79 -13.68
CA SER A 132 -7.56 -3.43 -14.96
C SER A 132 -7.62 -4.56 -15.99
N LEU A 133 -6.69 -5.52 -15.91
CA LEU A 133 -6.53 -6.59 -16.90
C LEU A 133 -6.79 -8.00 -16.32
N VAL A 134 -6.63 -8.20 -15.01
CA VAL A 134 -6.72 -9.52 -14.37
C VAL A 134 -8.06 -9.72 -13.66
N MET A 135 -8.49 -8.73 -12.88
CA MET A 135 -9.72 -8.86 -12.12
C MET A 135 -10.95 -8.80 -13.04
N GLY A 136 -11.93 -9.67 -12.79
CA GLY A 136 -13.12 -9.81 -13.64
C GLY A 136 -13.00 -10.88 -14.72
N GLU A 137 -11.89 -11.62 -14.75
CA GLU A 137 -11.68 -12.77 -15.61
C GLU A 137 -11.61 -14.07 -14.81
N ASN A 138 -12.05 -15.17 -15.41
CA ASN A 138 -11.79 -16.52 -14.92
C ASN A 138 -10.59 -17.10 -15.67
N TRP A 139 -9.43 -17.13 -14.99
CA TRP A 139 -8.16 -17.53 -15.58
C TRP A 139 -7.95 -19.04 -15.68
N ASN A 140 -8.86 -19.85 -15.12
CA ASN A 140 -8.86 -21.30 -15.33
C ASN A 140 -9.38 -21.70 -16.72
N GLN A 141 -10.02 -20.77 -17.44
CA GLN A 141 -10.52 -21.00 -18.80
C GLN A 141 -9.49 -20.53 -19.82
N GLU A 142 -8.78 -21.45 -20.47
CA GLU A 142 -7.78 -21.11 -21.47
C GLU A 142 -8.42 -20.86 -22.84
N THR A 143 -8.26 -19.63 -23.33
CA THR A 143 -8.62 -19.20 -24.68
C THR A 143 -7.45 -18.43 -25.27
N GLU A 144 -7.36 -18.35 -26.60
CA GLU A 144 -6.22 -17.71 -27.29
C GLU A 144 -6.08 -16.22 -26.93
N ASP A 145 -7.19 -15.50 -26.93
CA ASP A 145 -7.28 -14.10 -26.51
C ASP A 145 -6.86 -13.91 -25.04
N ARG A 146 -7.30 -14.79 -24.14
CA ARG A 146 -6.96 -14.71 -22.70
C ARG A 146 -5.50 -15.06 -22.44
N ASN A 147 -4.93 -16.01 -23.18
CA ASN A 147 -3.50 -16.33 -23.11
C ASN A 147 -2.64 -15.16 -23.62
N THR A 148 -3.04 -14.51 -24.71
CA THR A 148 -2.42 -13.27 -25.19
C THR A 148 -2.50 -12.17 -24.14
N LEU A 149 -3.68 -11.93 -23.57
CA LEU A 149 -3.86 -10.93 -22.51
C LEU A 149 -2.99 -11.21 -21.28
N ARG A 150 -2.86 -12.48 -20.88
CA ARG A 150 -1.99 -12.90 -19.78
C ARG A 150 -0.53 -12.56 -20.07
N GLN A 151 -0.04 -12.89 -21.27
CA GLN A 151 1.34 -12.60 -21.68
C GLN A 151 1.62 -11.10 -21.71
N GLU A 152 0.72 -10.32 -22.30
CA GLU A 152 0.80 -8.84 -22.31
C GLU A 152 0.80 -8.28 -20.88
N THR A 153 -0.09 -8.78 -20.02
CA THR A 153 -0.18 -8.35 -18.62
C THR A 153 1.11 -8.65 -17.84
N ILE A 154 1.66 -9.86 -17.98
CA ILE A 154 2.93 -10.23 -17.35
C ILE A 154 4.08 -9.39 -17.90
N GLY A 155 4.13 -9.14 -19.20
CA GLY A 155 5.13 -8.29 -19.84
C GLY A 155 5.08 -6.84 -19.35
N LEU A 156 3.87 -6.28 -19.21
CA LEU A 156 3.64 -4.96 -18.64
C LEU A 156 4.08 -4.90 -17.16
N MET A 157 3.63 -5.84 -16.34
CA MET A 157 3.98 -5.87 -14.92
C MET A 157 5.48 -6.10 -14.71
N THR A 158 6.13 -6.92 -15.54
CA THR A 158 7.59 -7.08 -15.56
C THR A 158 8.29 -5.76 -15.88
N THR A 159 7.78 -5.01 -16.87
CA THR A 159 8.33 -3.71 -17.24
C THR A 159 8.21 -2.69 -16.12
N LEU A 160 7.04 -2.62 -15.49
CA LEU A 160 6.78 -1.65 -14.43
C LEU A 160 7.48 -2.03 -13.13
N GLY A 161 7.43 -3.31 -12.75
CA GLY A 161 8.00 -3.83 -11.51
C GLY A 161 9.53 -3.90 -11.53
N ILE A 162 10.10 -4.50 -12.59
CA ILE A 162 11.54 -4.80 -12.67
C ILE A 162 12.29 -3.70 -13.43
N PHE A 163 11.94 -3.45 -14.70
CA PHE A 163 12.74 -2.55 -15.55
C PHE A 163 12.61 -1.06 -15.17
N LEU A 164 11.48 -0.70 -14.57
CA LEU A 164 11.20 0.64 -14.06
C LEU A 164 11.18 0.69 -12.53
N GLN A 165 11.84 -0.27 -11.87
CA GLN A 165 12.01 -0.25 -10.43
C GLN A 165 12.59 1.11 -9.96
N ASP A 166 12.06 1.61 -8.86
CA ASP A 166 12.41 2.89 -8.24
C ASP A 166 12.16 4.13 -9.11
N LYS A 167 11.34 4.00 -10.16
CA LYS A 167 10.88 5.13 -10.98
C LYS A 167 9.39 5.38 -10.78
N TYR A 168 9.02 6.65 -10.85
CA TYR A 168 7.63 7.05 -11.01
C TYR A 168 7.21 6.94 -12.47
N ILE A 169 5.97 6.50 -12.68
CA ILE A 169 5.40 6.24 -14.00
C ILE A 169 4.19 7.16 -14.19
N ASP A 170 4.13 7.83 -15.34
CA ASP A 170 2.98 8.66 -15.73
C ASP A 170 1.71 7.81 -15.86
N CYS A 171 0.67 8.16 -15.11
CA CYS A 171 -0.60 7.41 -15.13
C CYS A 171 -1.27 7.43 -16.52
N SER A 172 -1.06 8.46 -17.33
CA SER A 172 -1.59 8.53 -18.69
C SER A 172 -0.96 7.46 -19.59
N ASN A 173 0.36 7.24 -19.43
CA ASN A 173 1.07 6.19 -20.16
C ASN A 173 0.60 4.80 -19.72
N GLN A 174 0.31 4.61 -18.43
CA GLN A 174 -0.26 3.34 -17.94
C GLN A 174 -1.61 3.03 -18.60
N CYS A 175 -2.50 4.02 -18.72
CA CYS A 175 -3.78 3.84 -19.41
C CYS A 175 -3.59 3.44 -20.88
N ILE A 176 -2.63 4.05 -21.58
CA ILE A 176 -2.32 3.69 -22.98
C ILE A 176 -1.79 2.26 -23.06
N MET A 177 -0.89 1.87 -22.15
CA MET A 177 -0.33 0.51 -22.08
C MET A 177 -1.43 -0.54 -21.85
N ILE A 178 -2.35 -0.29 -20.91
CA ILE A 178 -3.51 -1.14 -20.63
C ILE A 178 -4.42 -1.26 -21.86
N GLN A 179 -4.74 -0.14 -22.53
CA GLN A 179 -5.56 -0.17 -23.74
C GLN A 179 -4.88 -0.96 -24.86
N THR A 180 -3.58 -0.81 -25.02
CA THR A 180 -2.80 -1.54 -26.03
C THR A 180 -2.87 -3.04 -25.78
N ALA A 181 -2.69 -3.49 -24.53
CA ALA A 181 -2.81 -4.90 -24.17
C ALA A 181 -4.21 -5.47 -24.46
N ARG A 182 -5.28 -4.70 -24.18
CA ARG A 182 -6.65 -5.10 -24.51
C ARG A 182 -6.88 -5.22 -26.02
N ILE A 183 -6.34 -4.29 -26.81
CA ILE A 183 -6.42 -4.33 -28.27
C ILE A 183 -5.71 -5.57 -28.82
N SER A 184 -4.49 -5.86 -28.33
CA SER A 184 -3.73 -7.05 -28.74
C SER A 184 -4.48 -8.35 -28.45
N ALA A 185 -5.33 -8.37 -27.42
CA ALA A 185 -6.14 -9.51 -27.03
C ALA A 185 -7.58 -9.50 -27.57
N ASP A 186 -7.95 -8.57 -28.47
CA ASP A 186 -9.33 -8.43 -29.00
C ASP A 186 -10.42 -8.24 -27.92
N ARG A 187 -10.09 -7.48 -26.86
CA ARG A 187 -10.90 -7.31 -25.63
C ARG A 187 -11.41 -5.87 -25.42
N LEU A 188 -11.69 -5.15 -26.51
CA LEU A 188 -12.04 -3.72 -26.46
C LEU A 188 -13.39 -3.42 -25.81
N ASP A 189 -14.35 -4.34 -25.89
CA ASP A 189 -15.75 -4.11 -25.49
C ASP A 189 -16.06 -4.41 -24.01
N GLU A 190 -15.07 -4.83 -23.23
CA GLU A 190 -15.26 -5.13 -21.81
C GLU A 190 -15.37 -3.85 -20.97
N ASP A 191 -16.58 -3.61 -20.44
CA ASP A 191 -16.85 -2.51 -19.51
C ASP A 191 -16.01 -2.70 -18.23
N PRO A 192 -15.04 -1.82 -17.93
CA PRO A 192 -14.22 -1.91 -16.72
C PRO A 192 -15.04 -1.88 -15.42
N ARG A 193 -16.30 -1.42 -15.47
CA ARG A 193 -17.22 -1.36 -14.33
C ARG A 193 -17.90 -2.69 -14.03
N ALA A 194 -17.78 -3.68 -14.92
CA ALA A 194 -18.30 -5.03 -14.71
C ALA A 194 -17.50 -5.83 -13.67
N VAL A 195 -16.30 -5.36 -13.30
CA VAL A 195 -15.43 -6.02 -12.32
C VAL A 195 -16.02 -5.88 -10.90
N PRO A 196 -16.13 -6.96 -10.10
CA PRO A 196 -16.68 -6.91 -8.75
C PRO A 196 -16.04 -5.90 -7.79
N ASN A 197 -14.77 -5.56 -8.02
CA ASN A 197 -14.06 -4.54 -7.23
C ASN A 197 -14.68 -3.15 -7.38
N TYR A 198 -15.29 -2.84 -8.55
CA TYR A 198 -15.91 -1.56 -8.83
C TYR A 198 -17.10 -1.26 -7.90
N PHE A 199 -17.85 -2.28 -7.47
CA PHE A 199 -18.95 -2.14 -6.50
C PHE A 199 -18.50 -1.59 -5.14
N LEU A 200 -17.21 -1.74 -4.81
CA LEU A 200 -16.61 -1.29 -3.56
C LEU A 200 -15.90 0.06 -3.66
N HIS A 201 -15.82 0.66 -4.85
CA HIS A 201 -15.27 2.00 -5.01
C HIS A 201 -16.07 3.03 -4.21
N GLY A 202 -15.36 3.85 -3.45
CA GLY A 202 -15.93 4.91 -2.62
C GLY A 202 -16.57 4.42 -1.30
N ARG A 203 -16.71 3.11 -1.09
CA ARG A 203 -17.13 2.57 0.21
C ARG A 203 -15.97 2.65 1.20
N GLN A 204 -16.24 3.02 2.45
CA GLN A 204 -15.20 3.11 3.49
C GLN A 204 -14.72 1.72 3.91
N ALA A 205 -13.44 1.61 4.26
CA ALA A 205 -12.78 0.33 4.62
C ALA A 205 -13.40 -0.34 5.84
N ASP A 206 -13.74 0.47 6.84
CA ASP A 206 -14.27 0.02 8.12
C ASP A 206 -15.77 -0.30 8.07
N ASN A 207 -16.45 0.05 6.97
CA ASN A 207 -17.83 -0.37 6.79
C ASN A 207 -17.89 -1.89 6.62
N GLU A 208 -19.05 -2.46 6.92
CA GLU A 208 -19.27 -3.89 6.82
C GLU A 208 -19.98 -4.30 5.54
N ILE A 209 -19.70 -5.52 5.10
CA ILE A 209 -20.37 -6.20 4.00
C ILE A 209 -20.72 -7.64 4.40
N TYR A 210 -21.82 -8.17 3.85
CA TYR A 210 -22.20 -9.57 4.04
C TYR A 210 -21.24 -10.52 3.34
N MET A 211 -20.91 -11.62 4.01
CA MET A 211 -20.01 -12.66 3.49
C MET A 211 -20.52 -13.31 2.21
N GLU A 212 -21.84 -13.37 2.03
CA GLU A 212 -22.49 -13.89 0.81
C GLU A 212 -22.04 -13.16 -0.47
N HIS A 213 -21.69 -11.87 -0.37
CA HIS A 213 -21.15 -11.14 -1.52
C HIS A 213 -19.78 -11.69 -1.94
N LEU A 214 -18.96 -12.13 -0.99
CA LEU A 214 -17.66 -12.74 -1.30
C LEU A 214 -17.90 -14.08 -1.97
N ASP A 215 -18.76 -14.91 -1.37
CA ASP A 215 -19.10 -16.23 -1.90
C ASP A 215 -19.60 -16.17 -3.34
N LYS A 216 -20.45 -15.18 -3.65
CA LYS A 216 -20.93 -14.95 -5.01
C LYS A 216 -19.79 -14.61 -5.98
N VAL A 217 -18.91 -13.68 -5.62
CA VAL A 217 -17.77 -13.31 -6.49
C VAL A 217 -16.85 -14.51 -6.72
N LEU A 218 -16.55 -15.27 -5.66
CA LEU A 218 -15.69 -16.44 -5.78
C LEU A 218 -16.32 -17.51 -6.68
N GLN A 219 -17.64 -17.70 -6.58
CA GLN A 219 -18.37 -18.63 -7.42
C GLN A 219 -18.44 -18.19 -8.89
N ASP A 220 -18.77 -16.93 -9.16
CA ASP A 220 -18.95 -16.39 -10.52
C ASP A 220 -17.66 -16.52 -11.35
N PHE A 221 -16.48 -16.49 -10.71
CA PHE A 221 -15.16 -16.52 -11.36
C PHE A 221 -14.31 -17.77 -11.06
N ASP A 222 -14.88 -18.78 -10.40
CA ASP A 222 -14.18 -20.02 -10.02
C ASP A 222 -12.87 -19.77 -9.24
N LEU A 223 -12.96 -18.91 -8.22
CA LEU A 223 -11.84 -18.47 -7.41
C LEU A 223 -11.72 -19.27 -6.11
N GLN A 224 -10.49 -19.46 -5.64
CA GLN A 224 -10.23 -20.15 -4.38
C GLN A 224 -10.77 -19.37 -3.18
N LYS A 225 -11.52 -20.06 -2.32
CA LYS A 225 -12.00 -19.52 -1.05
C LYS A 225 -10.94 -19.64 0.04
N HIS A 226 -10.75 -18.55 0.77
CA HIS A 226 -9.88 -18.47 1.94
C HIS A 226 -10.67 -18.26 3.23
N PRO A 227 -10.14 -18.69 4.38
CA PRO A 227 -10.77 -18.41 5.66
C PRO A 227 -10.79 -16.91 5.95
N ILE A 228 -11.86 -16.47 6.60
CA ILE A 228 -12.01 -15.08 7.03
C ILE A 228 -11.16 -14.88 8.28
N PHE A 229 -10.13 -14.03 8.18
CA PHE A 229 -9.16 -13.80 9.24
C PHE A 229 -9.52 -12.63 10.18
N VAL A 230 -10.50 -11.79 9.80
CA VAL A 230 -11.09 -10.75 10.65
C VAL A 230 -12.60 -10.71 10.44
N ARG A 231 -13.36 -10.89 11.54
CA ARG A 231 -14.83 -10.87 11.55
C ARG A 231 -15.39 -9.45 11.72
N GLY A 232 -16.57 -9.22 11.16
CA GLY A 232 -17.35 -8.01 11.44
C GLY A 232 -18.07 -8.10 12.79
N SER A 233 -18.70 -7.00 13.17
CA SER A 233 -19.46 -6.80 14.40
C SER A 233 -20.75 -7.63 14.48
N LYS A 234 -21.25 -8.14 13.35
CA LYS A 234 -22.44 -8.99 13.29
C LYS A 234 -22.12 -10.32 12.60
N PRO A 235 -22.79 -11.42 12.99
CA PRO A 235 -22.66 -12.70 12.31
C PRO A 235 -22.89 -12.58 10.80
N GLY A 236 -22.07 -13.28 10.00
CA GLY A 236 -22.17 -13.25 8.54
C GLY A 236 -21.68 -11.95 7.88
N ARG A 237 -20.97 -11.08 8.62
CA ARG A 237 -20.37 -9.85 8.09
C ARG A 237 -18.86 -9.79 8.27
N MET A 238 -18.21 -9.03 7.40
CA MET A 238 -16.79 -8.70 7.50
C MET A 238 -16.57 -7.21 7.18
N PRO A 239 -15.45 -6.61 7.63
CA PRO A 239 -15.02 -5.32 7.13
C PRO A 239 -14.76 -5.33 5.63
N ILE A 240 -15.06 -4.23 4.94
CA ILE A 240 -14.85 -4.11 3.49
C ILE A 240 -13.38 -4.27 3.10
N TRP A 241 -12.43 -3.81 3.93
CA TRP A 241 -11.01 -4.01 3.63
C TRP A 241 -10.62 -5.50 3.58
N VAL A 242 -11.21 -6.32 4.45
CA VAL A 242 -11.00 -7.79 4.44
C VAL A 242 -11.51 -8.38 3.14
N PHE A 243 -12.71 -7.97 2.71
CA PHE A 243 -13.25 -8.38 1.42
C PHE A 243 -12.30 -8.02 0.26
N ARG A 244 -11.83 -6.76 0.20
CA ARG A 244 -10.92 -6.29 -0.86
C ARG A 244 -9.68 -7.15 -0.95
N VAL A 245 -9.07 -7.44 0.19
CA VAL A 245 -7.88 -8.28 0.30
C VAL A 245 -8.17 -9.70 -0.20
N LEU A 246 -9.21 -10.37 0.32
CA LEU A 246 -9.52 -11.76 -0.01
C LEU A 246 -9.83 -11.95 -1.50
N VAL A 247 -10.59 -11.03 -2.08
CA VAL A 247 -10.93 -11.06 -3.50
C VAL A 247 -9.69 -10.89 -4.38
N LYS A 248 -8.82 -9.92 -4.07
CA LYS A 248 -7.58 -9.69 -4.82
C LYS A 248 -6.62 -10.86 -4.68
N LEU A 249 -6.48 -11.41 -3.47
CA LEU A 249 -5.66 -12.57 -3.19
C LEU A 249 -6.08 -13.79 -4.02
N ALA A 250 -7.39 -14.04 -4.12
CA ALA A 250 -7.90 -15.17 -4.89
C ALA A 250 -7.59 -15.04 -6.39
N TRP A 251 -7.70 -13.84 -6.97
CA TRP A 251 -7.27 -13.59 -8.35
C TRP A 251 -5.76 -13.68 -8.53
N ILE A 252 -4.95 -13.19 -7.57
CA ILE A 252 -3.49 -13.31 -7.63
C ILE A 252 -3.10 -14.78 -7.74
N GLN A 253 -3.68 -15.63 -6.89
CA GLN A 253 -3.41 -17.07 -6.93
C GLN A 253 -3.87 -17.76 -8.21
N GLN A 254 -5.04 -17.39 -8.74
CA GLN A 254 -5.53 -17.98 -9.98
C GLN A 254 -4.67 -17.56 -11.18
N PHE A 255 -4.23 -16.29 -11.22
CA PHE A 255 -3.45 -15.74 -12.33
C PHE A 255 -2.01 -16.27 -12.37
N PHE A 256 -1.33 -16.34 -11.22
CA PHE A 256 0.06 -16.82 -11.10
C PHE A 256 0.15 -18.31 -10.76
N LYS A 257 -0.66 -19.15 -11.43
CA LYS A 257 -0.71 -20.60 -11.19
C LYS A 257 0.07 -21.38 -12.26
N GLY A 258 0.69 -22.49 -11.87
CA GLY A 258 1.34 -23.42 -12.79
C GLY A 258 2.51 -22.77 -13.54
N ASP A 259 2.52 -22.92 -14.86
CA ASP A 259 3.59 -22.39 -15.74
C ASP A 259 3.62 -20.85 -15.81
N HIS A 260 2.62 -20.18 -15.23
CA HIS A 260 2.55 -18.72 -15.14
C HIS A 260 2.99 -18.17 -13.78
N TYR A 261 3.50 -19.03 -12.89
CA TYR A 261 4.04 -18.60 -11.61
C TYR A 261 5.29 -17.74 -11.82
N ASP A 262 5.23 -16.49 -11.34
CA ASP A 262 6.36 -15.58 -11.26
C ASP A 262 6.57 -15.16 -9.79
N PRO A 263 7.64 -15.62 -9.12
CA PRO A 263 7.84 -15.37 -7.70
C PRO A 263 8.06 -13.88 -7.40
N TYR A 264 8.66 -13.13 -8.33
CA TYR A 264 8.92 -11.71 -8.15
C TYR A 264 7.62 -10.92 -8.27
N LEU A 265 6.88 -11.08 -9.36
CA LEU A 265 5.61 -10.37 -9.56
C LEU A 265 4.58 -10.75 -8.49
N MET A 266 4.57 -12.00 -8.07
CA MET A 266 3.75 -12.44 -6.96
C MET A 266 4.13 -11.72 -5.66
N SER A 267 5.43 -11.60 -5.35
CA SER A 267 5.88 -10.82 -4.18
C SER A 267 5.45 -9.35 -4.25
N VAL A 268 5.55 -8.71 -5.43
CA VAL A 268 5.08 -7.35 -5.66
C VAL A 268 3.58 -7.23 -5.39
N MET A 269 2.79 -8.16 -5.92
CA MET A 269 1.34 -8.17 -5.71
C MET A 269 0.95 -8.40 -4.26
N ILE A 270 1.69 -9.23 -3.53
CA ILE A 270 1.50 -9.43 -2.09
C ILE A 270 1.83 -8.15 -1.31
N GLU A 271 2.93 -7.47 -1.63
CA GLU A 271 3.23 -6.16 -1.02
C GLU A 271 2.10 -5.15 -1.28
N CYS A 272 1.52 -5.15 -2.48
CA CYS A 272 0.40 -4.29 -2.82
C CYS A 272 -0.87 -4.55 -1.97
N LEU A 273 -1.07 -5.78 -1.47
CA LEU A 273 -2.21 -6.09 -0.60
C LEU A 273 -2.09 -5.40 0.77
N TYR A 274 -0.89 -5.17 1.27
CA TYR A 274 -0.69 -4.51 2.56
C TYR A 274 -1.21 -3.07 2.58
N PHE A 275 -1.25 -2.38 1.44
CA PHE A 275 -1.84 -1.04 1.35
C PHE A 275 -3.37 -1.00 1.61
N HIS A 276 -4.06 -2.14 1.58
CA HIS A 276 -5.48 -2.23 1.95
C HIS A 276 -5.71 -2.44 3.44
N VAL A 277 -4.66 -2.78 4.19
CA VAL A 277 -4.79 -3.32 5.54
C VAL A 277 -4.57 -2.19 6.54
N PRO A 278 -5.51 -1.94 7.47
CA PRO A 278 -5.27 -0.97 8.53
C PRO A 278 -4.08 -1.37 9.41
N GLU A 279 -3.33 -0.38 9.88
CA GLU A 279 -2.03 -0.59 10.55
C GLU A 279 -2.14 -1.55 11.74
N ASP A 280 -3.23 -1.47 12.51
CA ASP A 280 -3.50 -2.34 13.67
C ASP A 280 -3.64 -3.83 13.31
N TYR A 281 -3.92 -4.16 12.03
CA TYR A 281 -4.13 -5.52 11.54
C TYR A 281 -2.97 -6.03 10.68
N MET A 282 -1.89 -5.26 10.55
CA MET A 282 -0.78 -5.59 9.64
C MET A 282 -0.08 -6.90 10.03
N ASP A 283 0.14 -7.14 11.33
CA ASP A 283 0.80 -8.36 11.81
C ASP A 283 -0.10 -9.59 11.64
N ILE A 284 -1.42 -9.44 11.83
CA ILE A 284 -2.40 -10.49 11.55
C ILE A 284 -2.35 -10.85 10.06
N MET A 285 -2.36 -9.85 9.18
CA MET A 285 -2.32 -10.05 7.73
C MET A 285 -1.05 -10.77 7.27
N LYS A 286 0.12 -10.39 7.79
CA LYS A 286 1.39 -11.05 7.46
C LYS A 286 1.38 -12.53 7.84
N ARG A 287 0.88 -12.87 9.02
CA ARG A 287 0.75 -14.27 9.45
C ARG A 287 -0.26 -15.03 8.60
N PHE A 288 -1.38 -14.39 8.25
CA PHE A 288 -2.39 -14.97 7.37
C PHE A 288 -1.83 -15.29 5.98
N LEU A 289 -1.18 -14.34 5.32
CA LEU A 289 -0.58 -14.60 4.01
C LEU A 289 0.53 -15.67 4.07
N ALA A 290 1.34 -15.65 5.13
CA ALA A 290 2.35 -16.69 5.33
C ALA A 290 1.71 -18.08 5.44
N SER A 291 0.54 -18.22 6.07
CA SER A 291 -0.18 -19.51 6.11
C SER A 291 -0.72 -19.99 4.77
N ILE A 292 -0.93 -19.07 3.82
CA ILE A 292 -1.45 -19.37 2.50
C ILE A 292 -0.33 -19.79 1.54
N PHE A 293 0.84 -19.14 1.65
CA PHE A 293 1.95 -19.35 0.72
C PHE A 293 3.06 -20.24 1.28
N GLU A 294 3.10 -20.48 2.59
CA GLU A 294 4.08 -21.36 3.21
C GLU A 294 3.38 -22.58 3.83
N GLU A 295 3.59 -23.76 3.23
CA GLU A 295 2.90 -25.03 3.55
C GLU A 295 3.00 -25.48 5.03
N SER A 296 3.90 -24.90 5.82
CA SER A 296 4.15 -25.28 7.21
C SER A 296 3.42 -24.42 8.26
N LYS A 297 2.71 -23.37 7.84
CA LYS A 297 2.11 -22.40 8.76
C LYS A 297 0.59 -22.56 8.81
N THR A 298 0.06 -22.85 10.00
CA THR A 298 -1.38 -22.70 10.27
C THR A 298 -1.67 -21.28 10.74
N PHE A 299 -2.83 -20.74 10.36
CA PHE A 299 -3.28 -19.43 10.82
C PHE A 299 -4.35 -19.57 11.89
N GLU A 300 -4.03 -19.03 13.07
CA GLU A 300 -4.98 -18.84 14.16
C GLU A 300 -4.78 -17.44 14.76
N LEU A 301 -5.89 -16.84 15.17
CA LEU A 301 -5.88 -15.60 15.93
C LEU A 301 -5.52 -15.91 17.39
N THR A 302 -4.65 -15.08 17.96
CA THR A 302 -4.37 -15.12 19.40
C THR A 302 -5.56 -14.60 20.20
N ASP A 303 -5.64 -14.93 21.49
CA ASP A 303 -6.68 -14.38 22.39
C ASP A 303 -6.65 -12.85 22.44
N ALA A 304 -5.45 -12.26 22.41
CA ALA A 304 -5.27 -10.81 22.40
C ALA A 304 -5.84 -10.15 21.13
N GLU A 305 -5.62 -10.75 19.97
CA GLU A 305 -6.14 -10.26 18.69
C GLU A 305 -7.65 -10.47 18.59
N ASN A 306 -8.16 -11.61 19.07
CA ASN A 306 -9.60 -11.83 19.17
C ASN A 306 -10.26 -10.76 20.03
N LYS A 307 -9.68 -10.46 21.20
CA LYS A 307 -10.16 -9.40 22.08
C LYS A 307 -10.10 -8.03 21.42
N MET A 308 -9.01 -7.70 20.71
CA MET A 308 -8.87 -6.44 19.97
C MET A 308 -9.97 -6.28 18.91
N ILE A 309 -10.25 -7.35 18.15
CA ILE A 309 -11.32 -7.37 17.15
C ILE A 309 -12.68 -7.16 17.81
N ASP A 310 -12.95 -7.84 18.93
CA ASP A 310 -14.22 -7.71 19.65
C ASP A 310 -14.41 -6.29 20.19
N GLU A 311 -13.39 -5.70 20.81
CA GLU A 311 -13.44 -4.31 21.29
C GLU A 311 -13.66 -3.30 20.15
N ALA A 312 -13.05 -3.52 18.98
CA ALA A 312 -13.28 -2.69 17.80
C ALA A 312 -14.73 -2.81 17.30
N ASN A 313 -15.24 -4.04 17.25
CA ASN A 313 -16.61 -4.34 16.85
C ASN A 313 -17.66 -3.75 17.81
N GLU A 314 -17.41 -3.79 19.12
CA GLU A 314 -18.29 -3.17 20.12
C GLU A 314 -18.40 -1.65 19.93
N LYS A 315 -17.29 -0.98 19.60
CA LYS A 315 -17.28 0.47 19.30
C LYS A 315 -18.12 0.79 18.07
N ILE A 316 -18.07 -0.04 17.04
CA ILE A 316 -18.89 0.12 15.82
C ILE A 316 -20.38 0.02 16.18
N VAL A 317 -20.77 -1.04 16.91
CA VAL A 317 -22.17 -1.24 17.33
C VAL A 317 -22.67 -0.08 18.20
N GLN A 318 -21.84 0.42 19.10
CA GLN A 318 -22.19 1.56 19.95
C GLN A 318 -22.41 2.83 19.11
N LYS A 319 -21.53 3.10 18.15
CA LYS A 319 -21.67 4.24 17.24
C LYS A 319 -22.93 4.15 16.38
N GLU A 320 -23.25 2.97 15.85
CA GLU A 320 -24.50 2.75 15.09
C GLU A 320 -25.75 3.04 15.94
N LYS A 321 -25.78 2.58 17.20
CA LYS A 321 -26.90 2.87 18.13
C LYS A 321 -27.05 4.36 18.40
N GLU A 322 -25.94 5.08 18.58
CA GLU A 322 -25.95 6.53 18.81
C GLU A 322 -26.47 7.30 17.59
N GLU A 323 -26.05 6.91 16.38
CA GLU A 323 -26.56 7.49 15.13
C GLU A 323 -28.05 7.23 14.94
N GLU A 324 -28.52 6.01 15.22
CA GLU A 324 -29.94 5.66 15.15
C GLU A 324 -30.78 6.49 16.14
N MET A 325 -30.29 6.68 17.37
CA MET A 325 -30.95 7.55 18.36
C MET A 325 -30.99 9.01 17.90
N ARG A 326 -29.90 9.53 17.34
CA ARG A 326 -29.83 10.89 16.78
C ARG A 326 -30.78 11.07 15.61
N GLU A 327 -30.89 10.09 14.72
CA GLU A 327 -31.80 10.15 13.57
C GLU A 327 -33.27 10.10 14.01
N LYS A 328 -33.61 9.22 14.97
CA LYS A 328 -34.94 9.18 15.60
C LYS A 328 -35.29 10.52 16.25
N ALA A 329 -34.35 11.16 16.94
CA ALA A 329 -34.54 12.49 17.53
C ALA A 329 -34.78 13.58 16.46
N ARG A 330 -33.99 13.58 15.36
CA ARG A 330 -34.18 14.50 14.22
C ARG A 330 -35.55 14.34 13.57
N LYS A 331 -36.00 13.09 13.33
CA LYS A 331 -37.34 12.79 12.77
C LYS A 331 -38.46 13.29 13.68
N ARG A 332 -38.33 13.09 15.00
CA ARG A 332 -39.31 13.59 16.00
C ARG A 332 -39.40 15.12 15.99
N ALA A 333 -38.26 15.82 15.99
CA ALA A 333 -38.22 17.29 15.95
C ALA A 333 -38.80 17.86 14.64
N HIS A 334 -38.51 17.22 13.49
CA HIS A 334 -39.06 17.63 12.20
C HIS A 334 -40.59 17.46 12.15
N ASN A 335 -41.11 16.36 12.71
CA ASN A 335 -42.55 16.11 12.77
C ASN A 335 -43.27 17.12 13.67
N GLN A 336 -42.69 17.47 14.83
CA GLN A 336 -43.24 18.50 15.73
C GLN A 336 -43.29 19.89 15.09
N ASN A 337 -42.26 20.26 14.33
CA ASN A 337 -42.23 21.54 13.60
C ASN A 337 -43.24 21.58 12.44
N LYS A 338 -43.50 20.45 11.76
CA LYS A 338 -44.57 20.34 10.75
C LYS A 338 -45.97 20.47 11.36
N THR A 339 -46.19 19.95 12.57
CA THR A 339 -47.49 20.08 13.25
C THR A 339 -47.73 21.51 13.75
N ARG A 340 -46.68 22.20 14.19
CA ARG A 340 -46.77 23.61 14.61
C ARG A 340 -47.03 24.60 13.47
N LYS A 341 -46.58 24.33 12.24
CA LYS A 341 -46.85 25.20 11.07
C LYS A 341 -48.24 24.99 10.43
N ARG A 342 -49.00 23.99 10.87
CA ARG A 342 -50.36 23.69 10.39
C ARG A 342 -51.47 24.20 11.31
N LYS A 343 -51.08 24.72 12.49
CA LYS A 343 -51.94 25.53 13.36
C LYS A 343 -51.57 26.98 13.15
#